data_AF-A0A399NLD2-F1
#
_entry.id   AF-A0A399NLD2-F1
#
_cell.length_a   1.000
_cell.length_b   1.000
_cell.length_c   1.000
_cell.angle_alpha   90.00
_cell.angle_beta   90.00
_cell.angle_gamma   90.00
#
_symmetry.space_group_name_H-M   'P 1'
#
loop_
_entity.id
_entity.type
_entity.pdbx_description
1 polymer ?
#
loop_
_entity_poly.entity_id
_entity_poly.type
_entity_poly.pdbx_seq_one_letter_code
_entity_poly.pdbx_strand_id
1 'polypeptide(L)'
;PLVAGVADALRTRGIPVFGPGRAAAALEGSKTFAKRIMEEAGVPTGRAAQAGTVDEVEAALDEYGAPYVIKADGLAAGKGVLVTADRTLALEHARHYLGQGTVLVEEFLAGQEVSLFLLSDGHDVLPLSPAQDYKRLGDGDAGPNTGGMGAYSPLPWLPTGFVDEVIDTIALPTVRKLAEEQTPFIGLLYCGLILTADGIRVIEFNARFGDPETQVVLPRLVTPLSELLLAAASGELGGVARPEFSDDVAVTVVVASEGYPESPRTGRVISGVEEAERVEGVSIAHAATAESEAGLVATGGRVLSVVATGASFVEARSRVYEAVGRLSLDGSQHRTDIAAQVIR
;
A
#
# COMPACT_ATOMS: atom_id res chain seq x y z
N PRO A 1 14.95 4.07 7.54
CA PRO A 1 13.64 3.39 7.69
C PRO A 1 13.03 3.67 9.06
N LEU A 2 11.70 3.73 9.18
CA LEU A 2 11.01 3.93 10.47
C LEU A 2 11.30 2.79 11.45
N VAL A 3 11.31 1.55 10.94
CA VAL A 3 11.77 0.34 11.65
C VAL A 3 13.24 0.40 12.12
N ALA A 4 14.05 1.32 11.60
CA ALA A 4 15.42 1.55 12.05
C ALA A 4 15.53 2.63 13.15
N GLY A 5 14.41 3.22 13.58
CA GLY A 5 14.36 4.17 14.71
C GLY A 5 14.69 5.63 14.36
N VAL A 6 14.58 6.03 13.09
CA VAL A 6 14.85 7.43 12.69
C VAL A 6 13.93 8.43 13.40
N ALA A 7 12.66 8.08 13.60
CA ALA A 7 11.70 8.93 14.31
C ALA A 7 12.06 9.10 15.79
N ASP A 8 12.48 8.02 16.47
CA ASP A 8 12.85 8.06 17.89
C ASP A 8 14.04 9.02 18.12
N ALA A 9 15.04 8.98 17.23
CA ALA A 9 16.23 9.82 17.31
C ALA A 9 15.91 11.32 17.17
N LEU A 10 14.96 11.67 16.28
CA LEU A 10 14.51 13.05 16.09
C LEU A 10 13.63 13.53 17.25
N ARG A 11 12.67 12.70 17.68
CA ARG A 11 11.73 13.02 18.77
C ARG A 11 12.45 13.23 20.11
N THR A 12 13.48 12.43 20.40
CA THR A 12 14.35 12.61 21.59
C THR A 12 15.06 13.97 21.62
N ARG A 13 15.23 14.62 20.47
CA ARG A 13 15.83 15.96 20.34
C ARG A 13 14.80 17.09 20.29
N GLY A 14 13.52 16.80 20.53
CA GLY A 14 12.44 17.79 20.48
C GLY A 14 12.09 18.25 19.06
N ILE A 15 12.46 17.48 18.03
CA ILE A 15 12.08 17.77 16.64
C ILE A 15 10.77 17.03 16.35
N PRO A 16 9.68 17.74 15.99
CA PRO A 16 8.44 17.10 15.54
C PRO A 16 8.72 16.20 14.35
N VAL A 17 8.24 14.96 14.40
CA VAL A 17 8.45 13.97 13.34
C VAL A 17 7.17 13.20 13.06
N PHE A 18 6.77 13.25 11.79
CA PHE A 18 5.68 12.44 11.26
C PHE A 18 6.22 11.06 10.90
N GLY A 19 5.89 10.06 11.71
CA GLY A 19 6.31 8.68 11.50
C GLY A 19 6.50 7.91 12.81
N PRO A 20 6.16 6.60 12.82
CA PRO A 20 6.15 5.83 14.04
C PRO A 20 7.57 5.60 14.56
N GLY A 21 7.68 5.48 15.88
CA GLY A 21 8.89 4.96 16.50
C GLY A 21 9.16 3.51 16.10
N ARG A 22 10.36 3.00 16.37
CA ARG A 22 10.77 1.64 15.98
C ARG A 22 9.81 0.58 16.48
N ALA A 23 9.35 0.70 17.73
CA ALA A 23 8.45 -0.27 18.35
C ALA A 23 7.08 -0.30 17.64
N ALA A 24 6.47 0.86 17.41
CA ALA A 24 5.19 0.96 16.71
C ALA A 24 5.29 0.55 15.22
N ALA A 25 6.43 0.83 14.58
CA ALA A 25 6.70 0.41 13.20
C ALA A 25 6.81 -1.13 13.04
N ALA A 26 6.87 -1.89 14.13
CA ALA A 26 6.79 -3.35 14.09
C ALA A 26 5.46 -3.86 13.54
N LEU A 27 4.40 -3.04 13.50
CA LEU A 27 3.15 -3.36 12.78
C LEU A 27 3.40 -3.73 11.30
N GLU A 28 4.33 -3.06 10.62
CA GLU A 28 4.73 -3.42 9.25
C GLU A 28 5.87 -4.44 9.26
N GLY A 29 6.79 -4.30 10.22
CA GLY A 29 8.03 -5.08 10.28
C GLY A 29 7.89 -6.53 10.75
N SER A 30 6.81 -6.88 11.48
CA SER A 30 6.55 -8.24 11.97
C SER A 30 5.07 -8.58 11.84
N LYS A 31 4.77 -9.60 11.05
CA LYS A 31 3.39 -10.06 10.81
C LYS A 31 2.83 -10.69 12.08
N THR A 32 3.66 -11.40 12.83
CA THR A 32 3.31 -11.97 14.14
C THR A 32 2.89 -10.88 15.13
N PHE A 33 3.68 -9.78 15.22
CA PHE A 33 3.33 -8.64 16.06
C PHE A 33 1.99 -8.00 15.63
N ALA A 34 1.81 -7.76 14.33
CA ALA A 34 0.56 -7.20 13.80
C ALA A 34 -0.66 -8.07 14.12
N LYS A 35 -0.56 -9.40 13.96
CA LYS A 35 -1.62 -10.35 14.30
C LYS A 35 -1.98 -10.33 15.78
N ARG A 36 -0.98 -10.36 16.66
CA ARG A 36 -1.20 -10.25 18.11
C ARG A 36 -1.93 -8.95 18.46
N ILE A 37 -1.49 -7.81 17.93
CA ILE A 37 -2.16 -6.52 18.19
C ILE A 37 -3.60 -6.54 17.67
N MET A 38 -3.84 -7.08 16.46
CA MET A 38 -5.19 -7.20 15.93
C MET A 38 -6.09 -8.08 16.79
N GLU A 39 -5.61 -9.24 17.24
CA GLU A 39 -6.35 -10.15 18.10
C GLU A 39 -6.67 -9.51 19.46
N GLU A 40 -5.67 -8.94 20.12
CA GLU A 40 -5.85 -8.30 21.43
C GLU A 40 -6.72 -7.02 21.37
N ALA A 41 -6.75 -6.34 20.21
CA ALA A 41 -7.60 -5.17 19.97
C ALA A 41 -9.00 -5.51 19.40
N GLY A 42 -9.28 -6.79 19.12
CA GLY A 42 -10.55 -7.22 18.52
C GLY A 42 -10.74 -6.78 17.06
N VAL A 43 -9.65 -6.53 16.34
CA VAL A 43 -9.65 -6.08 14.94
C VAL A 43 -10.00 -7.25 14.01
N PRO A 44 -10.98 -7.10 13.11
CA PRO A 44 -11.36 -8.16 12.19
C PRO A 44 -10.25 -8.42 11.16
N THR A 45 -9.66 -9.62 11.20
CA THR A 45 -8.64 -10.10 10.26
C THR A 45 -8.91 -11.56 9.90
N GLY A 46 -8.31 -12.04 8.80
CA GLY A 46 -8.27 -13.47 8.52
C GLY A 46 -7.50 -14.25 9.59
N ARG A 47 -7.99 -15.46 9.90
CA ARG A 47 -7.34 -16.46 10.75
C ARG A 47 -5.91 -16.71 10.30
N ALA A 48 -5.02 -16.90 11.27
CA ALA A 48 -3.61 -17.12 11.01
C ALA A 48 -2.99 -18.03 12.07
N ALA A 49 -2.04 -18.86 11.64
CA ALA A 49 -1.22 -19.70 12.51
C ALA A 49 0.26 -19.43 12.24
N GLN A 50 1.02 -19.12 13.29
CA GLN A 50 2.47 -19.07 13.21
C GLN A 50 3.01 -20.50 13.23
N ALA A 51 3.86 -20.84 12.26
CA ALA A 51 4.48 -22.14 12.15
C ALA A 51 6.01 -22.01 12.10
N GLY A 52 6.68 -22.79 12.94
CA GLY A 52 8.14 -22.96 12.98
C GLY A 52 8.61 -24.29 12.39
N THR A 53 7.70 -25.20 12.08
CA THR A 53 7.99 -26.51 11.49
C THR A 53 7.09 -26.82 10.29
N VAL A 54 7.51 -27.78 9.46
CA VAL A 54 6.71 -28.23 8.32
C VAL A 54 5.41 -28.89 8.79
N ASP A 55 5.44 -29.66 9.87
CA ASP A 55 4.26 -30.35 10.41
C ASP A 55 3.20 -29.34 10.88
N GLU A 56 3.62 -28.25 11.53
CA GLU A 56 2.72 -27.14 11.90
C GLU A 56 2.14 -26.43 10.68
N VAL A 57 2.94 -26.24 9.61
CA VAL A 57 2.43 -25.69 8.35
C VAL A 57 1.38 -26.62 7.75
N GLU A 58 1.64 -27.92 7.68
CA GLU A 58 0.69 -28.89 7.14
C GLU A 58 -0.62 -28.90 7.92
N ALA A 59 -0.56 -28.89 9.25
CA ALA A 59 -1.75 -28.82 10.10
C ALA A 59 -2.58 -27.55 9.82
N ALA A 60 -1.94 -26.38 9.70
CA ALA A 60 -2.63 -25.14 9.40
C ALA A 60 -3.22 -25.11 7.96
N LEU A 61 -2.51 -25.68 6.98
CA LEU A 61 -3.03 -25.80 5.61
C LEU A 61 -4.25 -26.72 5.55
N ASP A 62 -4.26 -27.80 6.33
CA ASP A 62 -5.39 -28.72 6.41
C ASP A 62 -6.60 -28.07 7.10
N GLU A 63 -6.38 -27.20 8.08
CA GLU A 63 -7.43 -26.44 8.77
C GLU A 63 -8.05 -25.33 7.89
N TYR A 64 -7.21 -24.54 7.21
CA TYR A 64 -7.69 -23.36 6.46
C TYR A 64 -8.13 -23.69 5.04
N GLY A 65 -7.57 -24.74 4.43
CA GLY A 65 -7.91 -25.16 3.08
C GLY A 65 -7.36 -24.23 1.99
N ALA A 66 -7.68 -24.56 0.73
CA ALA A 66 -7.23 -23.81 -0.44
C ALA A 66 -8.21 -22.66 -0.78
N PRO A 67 -7.72 -21.54 -1.38
CA PRO A 67 -6.33 -21.24 -1.68
C PRO A 67 -5.44 -21.10 -0.44
N TYR A 68 -4.24 -21.65 -0.52
CA TYR A 68 -3.25 -21.62 0.56
C TYR A 68 -2.49 -20.29 0.55
N VAL A 69 -2.45 -19.63 1.70
CA VAL A 69 -1.70 -18.37 1.90
C VAL A 69 -0.54 -18.61 2.85
N ILE A 70 0.68 -18.47 2.34
CA ILE A 70 1.91 -18.54 3.14
C ILE A 70 2.59 -17.18 3.10
N LYS A 71 2.90 -16.64 4.28
CA LYS A 71 3.64 -15.39 4.44
C LYS A 71 4.91 -15.61 5.28
N ALA A 72 6.06 -15.18 4.78
CA ALA A 72 7.28 -15.09 5.59
C ALA A 72 7.12 -14.01 6.66
N ASP A 73 7.57 -14.26 7.89
CA ASP A 73 7.64 -13.19 8.91
C ASP A 73 8.79 -12.23 8.59
N GLY A 74 8.56 -10.93 8.78
CA GLY A 74 9.52 -9.89 8.41
C GLY A 74 9.33 -9.25 7.02
N LEU A 75 10.29 -8.38 6.66
CA LEU A 75 10.33 -7.62 5.41
C LEU A 75 10.99 -8.43 4.28
N ALA A 76 10.19 -9.20 3.54
CA ALA A 76 10.64 -10.01 2.40
C ALA A 76 10.46 -9.30 1.03
N ALA A 77 10.40 -7.96 1.01
CA ALA A 77 10.24 -7.13 -0.20
C ALA A 77 9.14 -7.62 -1.17
N GLY A 78 8.00 -8.07 -0.64
CA GLY A 78 6.86 -8.58 -1.42
C GLY A 78 7.02 -9.99 -2.00
N LYS A 79 8.20 -10.62 -1.89
CA LYS A 79 8.47 -11.99 -2.39
C LYS A 79 8.15 -13.08 -1.38
N GLY A 80 7.92 -12.71 -0.12
CA GLY A 80 7.57 -13.63 0.95
C GLY A 80 6.07 -13.86 1.12
N VAL A 81 5.26 -13.63 0.09
CA VAL A 81 3.82 -13.91 0.11
C VAL A 81 3.48 -14.81 -1.07
N LEU A 82 2.91 -15.97 -0.80
CA LEU A 82 2.39 -16.89 -1.79
C LEU A 82 0.90 -17.14 -1.54
N VAL A 83 0.11 -17.03 -2.60
CA VAL A 83 -1.30 -17.46 -2.64
C VAL A 83 -1.43 -18.47 -3.78
N THR A 84 -1.80 -19.71 -3.48
CA THR A 84 -1.85 -20.79 -4.48
C THR A 84 -2.93 -21.83 -4.16
N ALA A 85 -3.53 -22.44 -5.19
CA ALA A 85 -4.35 -23.63 -5.00
C ALA A 85 -3.53 -24.93 -4.88
N ASP A 86 -2.23 -24.88 -5.18
CA ASP A 86 -1.32 -26.03 -5.15
C ASP A 86 -0.66 -26.19 -3.77
N ARG A 87 -1.05 -27.25 -3.05
CA ARG A 87 -0.50 -27.59 -1.73
C ARG A 87 1.00 -27.87 -1.77
N THR A 88 1.50 -28.50 -2.84
CA THR A 88 2.93 -28.82 -2.99
C THR A 88 3.73 -27.53 -3.08
N LEU A 89 3.29 -26.59 -3.91
CA LEU A 89 3.91 -25.29 -4.05
C LEU A 89 3.87 -24.49 -2.75
N ALA A 90 2.76 -24.54 -2.01
CA ALA A 90 2.64 -23.90 -0.70
C ALA A 90 3.68 -24.45 0.31
N LEU A 91 3.86 -25.76 0.36
CA LEU A 91 4.85 -26.40 1.24
C LEU A 91 6.29 -26.14 0.82
N GLU A 92 6.60 -26.11 -0.47
CA GLU A 92 7.93 -25.74 -0.96
C GLU A 92 8.28 -24.30 -0.57
N HIS A 93 7.33 -23.38 -0.73
CA HIS A 93 7.50 -21.99 -0.32
C HIS A 93 7.69 -21.87 1.19
N ALA A 94 6.88 -22.58 1.99
CA ALA A 94 7.04 -22.60 3.43
C ALA A 94 8.41 -23.14 3.87
N ARG A 95 8.87 -24.27 3.30
CA ARG A 95 10.19 -24.85 3.60
C ARG A 95 11.34 -23.88 3.31
N HIS A 96 11.24 -23.11 2.23
CA HIS A 96 12.25 -22.10 1.89
C HIS A 96 12.42 -21.05 2.99
N TYR A 97 11.31 -20.56 3.56
CA TYR A 97 11.33 -19.52 4.59
C TYR A 97 11.50 -20.06 6.02
N LEU A 98 11.08 -21.30 6.30
CA LEU A 98 11.34 -21.97 7.57
C LEU A 98 12.84 -22.11 7.87
N GLY A 99 13.69 -22.17 6.83
CA GLY A 99 15.15 -22.12 6.99
C GLY A 99 15.69 -20.76 7.45
N GLN A 100 14.86 -19.71 7.47
CA GLN A 100 15.24 -18.33 7.75
C GLN A 100 14.50 -17.74 8.97
N GLY A 101 13.42 -18.39 9.43
CA GLY A 101 12.59 -17.93 10.54
C GLY A 101 11.25 -18.65 10.57
N THR A 102 10.25 -18.09 11.24
CA THR A 102 8.88 -18.61 11.23
C THR A 102 8.12 -18.14 9.99
N VAL A 103 7.11 -18.90 9.60
CA VAL A 103 6.12 -18.49 8.59
C VAL A 103 4.76 -18.31 9.24
N LEU A 104 3.92 -17.50 8.61
CA LEU A 104 2.52 -17.33 8.96
C LEU A 104 1.68 -18.00 7.87
N VAL A 105 0.88 -18.98 8.25
CA VAL A 105 -0.15 -19.57 7.39
C VAL A 105 -1.44 -18.81 7.65
N GLU A 106 -2.11 -18.32 6.62
CA GLU A 106 -3.35 -17.56 6.76
C GLU A 106 -4.49 -18.20 5.96
N GLU A 107 -5.72 -17.97 6.40
CA GLU A 107 -6.87 -18.26 5.54
C GLU A 107 -6.93 -17.30 4.35
N PHE A 108 -7.38 -17.81 3.21
CA PHE A 108 -7.62 -16.98 2.04
C PHE A 108 -8.90 -16.16 2.23
N LEU A 109 -8.78 -14.85 2.01
CA LEU A 109 -9.91 -13.93 2.03
C LEU A 109 -10.31 -13.62 0.59
N ALA A 110 -11.57 -13.91 0.25
CA ALA A 110 -12.15 -13.58 -1.05
C ALA A 110 -12.94 -12.26 -0.95
N GLY A 111 -12.62 -11.31 -1.83
CA GLY A 111 -13.25 -10.00 -1.81
C GLY A 111 -12.51 -8.98 -2.66
N GLN A 112 -12.97 -7.72 -2.60
CA GLN A 112 -12.31 -6.62 -3.28
C GLN A 112 -11.36 -5.90 -2.31
N GLU A 113 -10.10 -5.71 -2.72
CA GLU A 113 -9.09 -5.05 -1.91
C GLU A 113 -9.29 -3.52 -1.87
N VAL A 114 -8.99 -2.92 -0.72
CA VAL A 114 -9.07 -1.47 -0.47
C VAL A 114 -7.85 -1.05 0.34
N SER A 115 -7.25 0.07 -0.03
CA SER A 115 -6.23 0.75 0.77
C SER A 115 -6.87 1.96 1.45
N LEU A 116 -6.81 2.02 2.77
CA LEU A 116 -7.20 3.21 3.53
C LEU A 116 -6.04 3.72 4.37
N PHE A 117 -5.72 5.00 4.22
CA PHE A 117 -4.71 5.66 5.02
C PHE A 117 -5.35 6.42 6.17
N LEU A 118 -4.82 6.25 7.36
CA LEU A 118 -5.22 7.01 8.54
C LEU A 118 -4.00 7.69 9.14
N LEU A 119 -4.09 9.00 9.32
CA LEU A 119 -3.13 9.74 10.11
C LEU A 119 -3.41 9.45 11.58
N SER A 120 -2.37 9.32 12.38
CA SER A 120 -2.45 9.04 13.81
C SER A 120 -1.45 9.90 14.56
N ASP A 121 -1.86 10.42 15.71
CA ASP A 121 -1.00 11.13 16.66
C ASP A 121 -0.63 10.28 17.89
N GLY A 122 -1.00 9.01 17.87
CA GLY A 122 -0.80 8.05 18.96
C GLY A 122 -2.05 7.80 19.78
N HIS A 123 -3.11 8.59 19.63
CA HIS A 123 -4.37 8.43 20.36
C HIS A 123 -5.60 8.60 19.47
N ASP A 124 -5.59 9.60 18.61
CA ASP A 124 -6.64 9.93 17.65
C ASP A 124 -6.21 9.57 16.23
N VAL A 125 -7.21 9.37 15.36
CA VAL A 125 -6.97 9.09 13.94
C VAL A 125 -7.85 9.95 13.03
N LEU A 126 -7.30 10.36 11.89
CA LEU A 126 -8.05 11.00 10.81
C LEU A 126 -7.86 10.25 9.50
N PRO A 127 -8.95 9.88 8.79
CA PRO A 127 -8.85 9.15 7.53
C PRO A 127 -8.46 10.08 6.38
N LEU A 128 -7.72 9.55 5.42
CA LEU A 128 -7.65 10.09 4.06
C LEU A 128 -8.68 9.38 3.16
N SER A 129 -8.68 9.69 1.86
CA SER A 129 -9.57 9.04 0.90
C SER A 129 -9.13 7.58 0.62
N PRO A 130 -10.06 6.60 0.54
CA PRO A 130 -9.76 5.26 0.08
C PRO A 130 -9.20 5.25 -1.35
N ALA A 131 -8.35 4.27 -1.63
CA ALA A 131 -7.81 3.98 -2.95
C ALA A 131 -7.75 2.47 -3.19
N GLN A 132 -7.63 2.07 -4.45
CA GLN A 132 -7.39 0.68 -4.84
C GLN A 132 -6.17 0.65 -5.75
N ASP A 133 -5.23 -0.23 -5.46
CA ASP A 133 -4.02 -0.44 -6.23
C ASP A 133 -4.14 -1.65 -7.17
N TYR A 134 -3.17 -1.78 -8.07
CA TYR A 134 -3.05 -2.87 -9.02
C TYR A 134 -1.68 -3.52 -8.87
N LYS A 135 -1.58 -4.57 -8.04
CA LYS A 135 -0.30 -5.22 -7.71
C LYS A 135 0.30 -6.02 -8.86
N ARG A 136 -0.50 -6.56 -9.76
CA ARG A 136 -0.04 -7.45 -10.83
C ARG A 136 0.54 -6.68 -12.01
N LEU A 137 1.58 -7.25 -12.64
CA LEU A 137 2.34 -6.59 -13.70
C LEU A 137 1.51 -6.28 -14.95
N GLY A 138 0.66 -7.23 -15.38
CA GLY A 138 -0.07 -7.17 -16.63
C GLY A 138 -1.57 -6.95 -16.46
N ASP A 139 -2.22 -6.60 -17.57
CA ASP A 139 -3.67 -6.45 -17.66
C ASP A 139 -4.41 -7.73 -17.24
N GLY A 140 -5.62 -7.57 -16.71
CA GLY A 140 -6.41 -8.69 -16.19
C GLY A 140 -5.76 -9.40 -15.00
N ASP A 141 -4.94 -8.67 -14.25
CA ASP A 141 -4.20 -9.15 -13.08
C ASP A 141 -3.23 -10.31 -13.39
N ALA A 142 -2.66 -10.29 -14.60
CA ALA A 142 -1.69 -11.28 -15.06
C ALA A 142 -0.25 -11.01 -14.58
N GLY A 143 0.57 -12.05 -14.59
CA GLY A 143 2.00 -11.97 -14.28
C GLY A 143 2.32 -11.91 -12.78
N PRO A 144 3.59 -11.62 -12.42
CA PRO A 144 4.02 -11.60 -11.02
C PRO A 144 3.41 -10.43 -10.24
N ASN A 145 3.38 -10.57 -8.91
CA ASN A 145 3.13 -9.45 -8.01
C ASN A 145 4.28 -8.43 -8.11
N THR A 146 3.94 -7.16 -8.00
CA THR A 146 4.85 -6.03 -8.07
C THR A 146 4.64 -5.14 -6.84
N GLY A 147 5.33 -3.99 -6.78
CA GLY A 147 5.04 -2.95 -5.79
C GLY A 147 3.78 -2.15 -6.11
N GLY A 148 3.08 -2.42 -7.21
CA GLY A 148 1.93 -1.67 -7.71
C GLY A 148 2.21 -1.06 -9.08
N MET A 149 1.35 -1.33 -10.05
CA MET A 149 1.41 -0.85 -11.44
C MET A 149 0.45 0.32 -11.73
N GLY A 150 -0.36 0.69 -10.75
CA GLY A 150 -1.29 1.80 -10.84
C GLY A 150 -2.24 1.79 -9.66
N ALA A 151 -3.02 2.86 -9.53
CA ALA A 151 -4.04 3.00 -8.51
C ALA A 151 -5.10 4.00 -8.96
N TYR A 152 -6.22 4.06 -8.23
CA TYR A 152 -7.21 5.12 -8.39
C TYR A 152 -7.92 5.47 -7.08
N SER A 153 -8.49 6.67 -7.05
CA SER A 153 -9.28 7.21 -5.93
C SER A 153 -10.28 8.24 -6.47
N PRO A 154 -11.52 8.36 -5.95
CA PRO A 154 -12.10 7.60 -4.83
C PRO A 154 -12.56 6.19 -5.24
N LEU A 155 -13.23 5.48 -4.34
CA LEU A 155 -13.82 4.17 -4.62
C LEU A 155 -15.36 4.28 -4.57
N PRO A 156 -16.04 4.57 -5.70
CA PRO A 156 -17.48 4.85 -5.72
C PRO A 156 -18.36 3.62 -5.42
N TRP A 157 -17.79 2.42 -5.48
CA TRP A 157 -18.47 1.15 -5.20
C TRP A 157 -18.45 0.79 -3.70
N LEU A 158 -17.75 1.55 -2.86
CA LEU A 158 -17.75 1.30 -1.42
C LEU A 158 -19.12 1.62 -0.80
N PRO A 159 -19.56 0.84 0.20
CA PRO A 159 -20.79 1.14 0.92
C PRO A 159 -20.64 2.45 1.72
N THR A 160 -21.75 3.16 1.89
CA THR A 160 -21.82 4.32 2.78
C THR A 160 -21.43 3.92 4.21
N GLY A 161 -20.63 4.74 4.88
CA GLY A 161 -20.15 4.46 6.24
C GLY A 161 -18.90 3.57 6.30
N PHE A 162 -18.39 3.05 5.18
CA PHE A 162 -17.19 2.19 5.15
C PHE A 162 -16.01 2.78 5.92
N VAL A 163 -15.69 4.05 5.68
CA VAL A 163 -14.53 4.70 6.34
C VAL A 163 -14.73 4.81 7.85
N ASP A 164 -15.95 5.08 8.29
CA ASP A 164 -16.27 5.25 9.71
C ASP A 164 -16.23 3.88 10.42
N GLU A 165 -16.73 2.82 9.78
CA GLU A 165 -16.60 1.45 10.28
C GLU A 165 -15.12 1.04 10.44
N VAL A 166 -14.26 1.38 9.46
CA VAL A 166 -12.81 1.10 9.57
C VAL A 166 -12.17 1.89 10.71
N ILE A 167 -12.57 3.14 10.93
CA ILE A 167 -12.06 3.93 12.06
C ILE A 167 -12.42 3.25 13.38
N ASP A 168 -13.69 2.92 13.57
CA ASP A 168 -14.23 2.44 14.84
C ASP A 168 -13.80 1.01 15.17
N THR A 169 -13.69 0.14 14.16
CA THR A 169 -13.45 -1.30 14.37
C THR A 169 -12.01 -1.74 14.10
N ILE A 170 -11.22 -0.92 13.40
CA ILE A 170 -9.86 -1.29 12.99
C ILE A 170 -8.83 -0.26 13.50
N ALA A 171 -8.93 0.99 13.08
CA ALA A 171 -7.84 1.94 13.27
C ALA A 171 -7.74 2.44 14.73
N LEU A 172 -8.83 2.90 15.32
CA LEU A 172 -8.83 3.36 16.71
C LEU A 172 -8.50 2.23 17.70
N PRO A 173 -9.07 1.01 17.60
CA PRO A 173 -8.66 -0.10 18.46
C PRO A 173 -7.17 -0.42 18.34
N THR A 174 -6.63 -0.46 17.12
CA THR A 174 -5.19 -0.71 16.88
C THR A 174 -4.31 0.35 17.54
N VAL A 175 -4.60 1.64 17.30
CA VAL A 175 -3.79 2.75 17.85
C VAL A 175 -3.88 2.80 19.38
N ARG A 176 -5.07 2.62 19.94
CA ARG A 176 -5.27 2.59 21.40
C ARG A 176 -4.54 1.42 22.05
N LYS A 177 -4.61 0.23 21.46
CA LYS A 177 -3.89 -0.94 21.96
C LYS A 177 -2.38 -0.72 22.00
N LEU A 178 -1.83 -0.11 20.96
CA LEU A 178 -0.40 0.24 20.93
C LEU A 178 -0.04 1.31 21.98
N ALA A 179 -0.91 2.28 22.21
CA ALA A 179 -0.73 3.29 23.25
C ALA A 179 -0.78 2.69 24.66
N GLU A 180 -1.69 1.75 24.92
CA GLU A 180 -1.78 0.97 26.17
C GLU A 180 -0.46 0.21 26.46
N GLU A 181 0.19 -0.31 25.42
CA GLU A 181 1.50 -0.96 25.52
C GLU A 181 2.68 0.03 25.57
N GLN A 182 2.43 1.33 25.75
CA GLN A 182 3.44 2.40 25.77
C GLN A 182 4.25 2.49 24.46
N THR A 183 3.62 2.13 23.34
CA THR A 183 4.21 2.17 21.99
C THR A 183 3.33 2.97 21.01
N PRO A 184 2.97 4.23 21.32
CA PRO A 184 2.01 4.99 20.52
C PRO A 184 2.42 5.07 19.04
N PHE A 185 1.45 4.84 18.16
CA PHE A 185 1.65 4.92 16.73
C PHE A 185 1.39 6.34 16.23
N ILE A 186 2.47 7.08 15.91
CA ILE A 186 2.40 8.44 15.35
C ILE A 186 2.77 8.36 13.86
N GLY A 187 1.99 8.92 12.95
CA GLY A 187 2.31 8.89 11.51
C GLY A 187 1.15 8.38 10.68
N LEU A 188 1.44 7.65 9.60
CA LEU A 188 0.42 7.07 8.72
C LEU A 188 0.25 5.57 8.98
N LEU A 189 -0.92 5.18 9.46
CA LEU A 189 -1.38 3.80 9.50
C LEU A 189 -2.05 3.51 8.16
N TYR A 190 -1.39 2.71 7.33
CA TYR A 190 -1.99 2.14 6.13
C TYR A 190 -2.72 0.87 6.56
N CYS A 191 -4.03 0.81 6.32
CA CYS A 191 -4.82 -0.41 6.42
C CYS A 191 -5.01 -1.03 5.02
N GLY A 192 -4.41 -2.20 4.79
CA GLY A 192 -4.71 -3.05 3.64
C GLY A 192 -5.91 -3.89 3.98
N LEU A 193 -7.02 -3.62 3.32
CA LEU A 193 -8.34 -4.17 3.65
C LEU A 193 -8.86 -5.02 2.51
N ILE A 194 -9.74 -5.95 2.84
CA ILE A 194 -10.55 -6.68 1.87
C ILE A 194 -12.01 -6.68 2.33
N LEU A 195 -12.89 -6.34 1.40
CA LEU A 195 -14.33 -6.41 1.62
C LEU A 195 -14.82 -7.80 1.20
N THR A 196 -15.11 -8.65 2.19
CA THR A 196 -15.60 -10.02 1.97
C THR A 196 -17.12 -10.08 2.14
N ALA A 197 -17.72 -11.24 1.87
CA ALA A 197 -19.13 -11.49 2.16
C ALA A 197 -19.48 -11.37 3.66
N ASP A 198 -18.49 -11.53 4.54
CA ASP A 198 -18.63 -11.50 6.00
C ASP A 198 -18.14 -10.16 6.61
N GLY A 199 -17.98 -9.12 5.79
CA GLY A 199 -17.59 -7.77 6.18
C GLY A 199 -16.13 -7.42 5.92
N ILE A 200 -15.68 -6.32 6.53
CA ILE A 200 -14.32 -5.79 6.35
C ILE A 200 -13.33 -6.68 7.09
N ARG A 201 -12.21 -7.01 6.44
CA ARG A 201 -11.08 -7.73 7.06
C ARG A 201 -9.77 -7.01 6.75
N VAL A 202 -8.88 -6.96 7.74
CA VAL A 202 -7.50 -6.50 7.54
C VAL A 202 -6.67 -7.63 6.92
N ILE A 203 -5.95 -7.31 5.84
CA ILE A 203 -4.93 -8.17 5.22
C ILE A 203 -3.57 -7.91 5.85
N GLU A 204 -3.22 -6.63 6.01
CA GLU A 204 -1.94 -6.17 6.54
C GLU A 204 -2.00 -4.69 6.97
N PHE A 205 -1.04 -4.30 7.80
CA PHE A 205 -0.75 -2.90 8.08
C PHE A 205 0.58 -2.49 7.47
N ASN A 206 0.65 -1.26 6.97
CA ASN A 206 1.92 -0.60 6.66
C ASN A 206 2.06 0.67 7.51
N ALA A 207 3.29 1.09 7.79
CA ALA A 207 3.60 2.17 8.72
C ALA A 207 3.99 3.48 8.02
N ARG A 208 3.56 3.63 6.75
CA ARG A 208 3.91 4.71 5.83
C ARG A 208 2.90 4.78 4.69
N PHE A 209 2.99 5.87 3.93
CA PHE A 209 2.28 6.04 2.66
C PHE A 209 2.51 4.85 1.70
N GLY A 210 1.45 4.41 1.04
CA GLY A 210 1.51 3.44 -0.06
C GLY A 210 2.04 4.07 -1.34
N ASP A 211 2.60 3.26 -2.22
CA ASP A 211 3.06 3.70 -3.54
C ASP A 211 2.65 2.61 -4.54
N PRO A 212 1.72 2.87 -5.48
CA PRO A 212 1.37 4.19 -6.01
C PRO A 212 0.09 4.85 -5.47
N GLU A 213 -0.50 4.39 -4.36
CA GLU A 213 -1.80 4.91 -3.89
C GLU A 213 -1.72 6.37 -3.41
N THR A 214 -0.58 6.80 -2.86
CA THR A 214 -0.36 8.21 -2.47
C THR A 214 -0.56 9.16 -3.64
N GLN A 215 -0.13 8.74 -4.83
CA GLN A 215 -0.19 9.49 -6.07
C GLN A 215 -1.63 9.68 -6.58
N VAL A 216 -2.64 9.02 -5.99
CA VAL A 216 -4.06 9.27 -6.30
C VAL A 216 -4.85 9.84 -5.12
N VAL A 217 -4.38 9.65 -3.89
CA VAL A 217 -5.00 10.23 -2.70
C VAL A 217 -4.65 11.70 -2.54
N LEU A 218 -3.35 12.05 -2.58
CA LEU A 218 -2.90 13.41 -2.27
C LEU A 218 -3.30 14.47 -3.30
N PRO A 219 -3.35 14.21 -4.62
CA PRO A 219 -3.80 15.22 -5.57
C PRO A 219 -5.25 15.68 -5.37
N ARG A 220 -6.05 14.88 -4.66
CA ARG A 220 -7.45 15.18 -4.35
C ARG A 220 -7.62 15.85 -3.00
N LEU A 221 -6.58 15.91 -2.15
CA LEU A 221 -6.65 16.47 -0.81
C LEU A 221 -6.75 18.00 -0.87
N VAL A 222 -7.83 18.57 -0.34
CA VAL A 222 -8.05 20.02 -0.25
C VAL A 222 -7.43 20.59 1.04
N THR A 223 -7.59 19.88 2.16
CA THR A 223 -6.99 20.28 3.44
C THR A 223 -5.45 20.30 3.33
N PRO A 224 -4.75 21.35 3.80
CA PRO A 224 -3.30 21.41 3.72
C PRO A 224 -2.62 20.21 4.38
N LEU A 225 -1.89 19.41 3.60
CA LEU A 225 -1.19 18.22 4.12
C LEU A 225 -0.23 18.58 5.28
N SER A 226 0.46 19.72 5.19
CA SER A 226 1.39 20.17 6.23
C SER A 226 0.72 20.37 7.60
N GLU A 227 -0.53 20.84 7.64
CA GLU A 227 -1.31 21.00 8.87
C GLU A 227 -1.56 19.63 9.51
N LEU A 228 -2.02 18.68 8.71
CA LEU A 228 -2.31 17.32 9.17
C LEU A 228 -1.06 16.59 9.67
N LEU A 229 0.05 16.69 8.92
CA LEU A 229 1.32 16.05 9.30
C LEU A 229 1.90 16.66 10.58
N LEU A 230 1.81 17.98 10.74
CA LEU A 230 2.29 18.67 11.93
C LEU A 230 1.42 18.36 13.16
N ALA A 231 0.10 18.36 13.02
CA ALA A 231 -0.83 18.01 14.10
C ALA A 231 -0.58 16.57 14.59
N ALA A 232 -0.42 15.62 13.66
CA ALA A 232 -0.05 14.25 14.00
C ALA A 232 1.31 14.17 14.73
N ALA A 233 2.32 14.88 14.24
CA ALA A 233 3.66 14.89 14.83
C ALA A 233 3.75 15.56 16.22
N SER A 234 2.75 16.38 16.58
CA SER A 234 2.71 17.17 17.81
C SER A 234 1.69 16.69 18.85
N GLY A 235 0.85 15.70 18.52
CA GLY A 235 -0.18 15.20 19.44
C GLY A 235 -1.46 16.05 19.46
N GLU A 236 -1.74 16.77 18.38
CA GLU A 236 -2.85 17.73 18.28
C GLU A 236 -3.92 17.30 17.27
N LEU A 237 -3.87 16.06 16.77
CA LEU A 237 -4.72 15.61 15.65
C LEU A 237 -6.20 15.55 16.05
N GLY A 238 -6.52 15.21 17.30
CA GLY A 238 -7.88 15.21 17.83
C GLY A 238 -8.58 16.59 17.80
N GLY A 239 -7.83 17.68 17.64
CA GLY A 239 -8.37 19.04 17.48
C GLY A 239 -8.61 19.46 16.03
N VAL A 240 -8.21 18.63 15.05
CA VAL A 240 -8.28 18.95 13.62
C VAL A 240 -9.56 18.36 13.01
N ALA A 241 -10.20 19.11 12.12
CA ALA A 241 -11.36 18.62 11.39
C ALA A 241 -11.00 17.46 10.44
N ARG A 242 -11.99 16.63 10.09
CA ARG A 242 -11.81 15.56 9.10
C ARG A 242 -11.31 16.16 7.77
N PRO A 243 -10.26 15.59 7.14
CA PRO A 243 -9.71 16.16 5.91
C PRO A 243 -10.74 16.21 4.77
N GLU A 244 -10.77 17.34 4.07
CA GLU A 244 -11.61 17.58 2.91
C GLU A 244 -10.89 17.13 1.63
N PHE A 245 -11.65 16.53 0.71
CA PHE A 245 -11.17 16.08 -0.59
C PHE A 245 -12.04 16.65 -1.72
N SER A 246 -11.43 16.88 -2.88
CA SER A 246 -12.14 17.24 -4.11
C SER A 246 -13.03 16.08 -4.59
N ASP A 247 -14.12 16.44 -5.25
CA ASP A 247 -15.01 15.51 -5.98
C ASP A 247 -14.35 14.96 -7.26
N ASP A 248 -13.26 15.59 -7.73
CA ASP A 248 -12.45 15.06 -8.83
C ASP A 248 -11.96 13.66 -8.51
N VAL A 249 -11.74 12.85 -9.54
CA VAL A 249 -11.12 11.53 -9.43
C VAL A 249 -9.66 11.62 -9.85
N ALA A 250 -8.85 10.67 -9.37
CA ALA A 250 -7.46 10.53 -9.75
C ALA A 250 -7.16 9.09 -10.17
N VAL A 251 -6.39 8.94 -11.25
CA VAL A 251 -5.88 7.66 -11.75
C VAL A 251 -4.39 7.79 -11.98
N THR A 252 -3.63 6.80 -11.54
CA THR A 252 -2.19 6.75 -11.77
C THR A 252 -1.79 5.47 -12.50
N VAL A 253 -0.93 5.60 -13.51
CA VAL A 253 -0.33 4.47 -14.24
C VAL A 253 1.17 4.51 -14.01
N VAL A 254 1.74 3.41 -13.51
CA VAL A 254 3.18 3.26 -13.33
C VAL A 254 3.81 2.81 -14.63
N VAL A 255 4.84 3.52 -15.07
CA VAL A 255 5.73 3.10 -16.16
C VAL A 255 6.95 2.43 -15.54
N ALA A 256 7.11 1.14 -15.81
CA ALA A 256 8.21 0.32 -15.29
C ALA A 256 9.24 0.00 -16.38
N SER A 257 10.48 -0.22 -15.97
CA SER A 257 11.57 -0.69 -16.84
C SER A 257 11.31 -2.11 -17.34
N GLU A 258 11.86 -2.44 -18.51
CA GLU A 258 11.91 -3.81 -19.02
C GLU A 258 12.48 -4.77 -17.97
N GLY A 259 11.86 -5.93 -17.80
CA GLY A 259 12.33 -6.97 -16.88
C GLY A 259 11.95 -6.74 -15.42
N TYR A 260 11.29 -5.63 -15.07
CA TYR A 260 10.62 -5.49 -13.78
C TYR A 260 9.51 -6.55 -13.64
N PRO A 261 9.33 -7.22 -12.48
CA PRO A 261 9.97 -6.96 -11.18
C PRO A 261 11.26 -7.73 -10.88
N GLU A 262 11.70 -8.64 -11.75
CA GLU A 262 12.80 -9.56 -11.44
C GLU A 262 14.18 -8.98 -11.71
N SER A 263 14.38 -8.35 -12.86
CA SER A 263 15.69 -7.86 -13.33
C SER A 263 15.51 -6.61 -14.20
N PRO A 264 15.14 -5.45 -13.59
CA PRO A 264 14.86 -4.24 -14.33
C PRO A 264 16.11 -3.69 -15.04
N ARG A 265 15.95 -3.31 -16.30
CA ARG A 265 17.00 -2.65 -17.10
C ARG A 265 17.13 -1.18 -16.71
N THR A 266 18.31 -0.76 -16.25
CA THR A 266 18.63 0.61 -15.88
C THR A 266 19.49 1.32 -16.93
N GLY A 267 19.65 2.64 -16.82
CA GLY A 267 20.45 3.48 -17.71
C GLY A 267 19.77 3.86 -19.02
N ARG A 268 18.52 3.44 -19.25
CA ARG A 268 17.75 3.79 -20.45
C ARG A 268 17.23 5.21 -20.37
N VAL A 269 17.35 5.94 -21.47
CA VAL A 269 16.86 7.32 -21.61
C VAL A 269 15.34 7.34 -21.58
N ILE A 270 14.80 8.31 -20.86
CA ILE A 270 13.38 8.63 -20.77
C ILE A 270 13.18 9.94 -21.55
N SER A 271 12.20 9.98 -22.45
CA SER A 271 11.83 11.20 -23.17
C SER A 271 10.32 11.40 -23.20
N GLY A 272 9.88 12.61 -23.57
CA GLY A 272 8.46 12.94 -23.67
C GLY A 272 7.81 13.34 -22.34
N VAL A 273 8.60 13.58 -21.28
CA VAL A 273 8.08 13.94 -19.95
C VAL A 273 7.37 15.30 -20.01
N GLU A 274 7.99 16.30 -20.62
CA GLU A 274 7.39 17.62 -20.79
C GLU A 274 6.15 17.58 -21.70
N GLU A 275 6.15 16.72 -22.73
CA GLU A 275 4.98 16.50 -23.57
C GLU A 275 3.82 15.85 -22.79
N ALA A 276 4.12 14.88 -21.92
CA ALA A 276 3.14 14.23 -21.07
C ALA A 276 2.52 15.22 -20.06
N GLU A 277 3.33 16.08 -19.43
CA GLU A 277 2.87 17.12 -18.49
C GLU A 277 2.02 18.21 -19.15
N ARG A 278 2.09 18.38 -20.49
CA ARG A 278 1.22 19.30 -21.23
C ARG A 278 -0.21 18.76 -21.39
N VAL A 279 -0.48 17.50 -21.06
CA VAL A 279 -1.86 17.00 -20.99
C VAL A 279 -2.54 17.64 -19.77
N GLU A 280 -3.72 18.22 -19.97
CA GLU A 280 -4.46 18.87 -18.89
C GLU A 280 -4.70 17.89 -17.72
N GLY A 281 -4.52 18.37 -16.49
CA GLY A 281 -4.76 17.57 -15.28
C GLY A 281 -3.75 16.45 -15.06
N VAL A 282 -2.63 16.43 -15.79
CA VAL A 282 -1.56 15.43 -15.64
C VAL A 282 -0.37 15.98 -14.88
N SER A 283 0.22 15.13 -14.03
CA SER A 283 1.51 15.35 -13.40
C SER A 283 2.36 14.07 -13.44
N ILE A 284 3.67 14.21 -13.39
CA ILE A 284 4.60 13.08 -13.39
C ILE A 284 5.28 12.97 -12.02
N ALA A 285 5.12 11.82 -11.37
CA ALA A 285 5.81 11.50 -10.13
C ALA A 285 7.01 10.61 -10.43
N HIS A 286 8.22 11.16 -10.31
CA HIS A 286 9.46 10.44 -10.51
C HIS A 286 9.75 9.46 -9.36
N ALA A 287 10.02 8.20 -9.67
CA ALA A 287 10.33 7.17 -8.68
C ALA A 287 11.79 6.72 -8.74
N ALA A 288 12.22 6.17 -9.88
CA ALA A 288 13.58 5.71 -10.11
C ALA A 288 14.14 6.35 -11.40
N THR A 289 14.38 7.66 -11.32
CA THR A 289 14.99 8.45 -12.41
C THR A 289 16.21 9.21 -11.92
N ALA A 290 17.15 9.53 -12.81
CA ALA A 290 18.26 10.45 -12.54
C ALA A 290 18.61 11.26 -13.78
N GLU A 291 19.17 12.46 -13.59
CA GLU A 291 19.82 13.22 -14.64
C GLU A 291 21.17 12.59 -15.01
N SER A 292 21.49 12.57 -16.31
CA SER A 292 22.76 12.09 -16.85
C SER A 292 23.21 12.93 -18.05
N GLU A 293 24.41 12.67 -18.58
CA GLU A 293 24.88 13.31 -19.81
C GLU A 293 23.98 13.02 -21.03
N ALA A 294 23.26 11.90 -21.01
CA ALA A 294 22.31 11.52 -22.06
C ALA A 294 20.88 12.07 -21.83
N GLY A 295 20.67 12.84 -20.75
CA GLY A 295 19.37 13.30 -20.28
C GLY A 295 18.82 12.47 -19.12
N LEU A 296 17.50 12.52 -18.93
CA LEU A 296 16.81 11.78 -17.87
C LEU A 296 16.87 10.26 -18.16
N VAL A 297 17.29 9.47 -17.17
CA VAL A 297 17.44 8.01 -17.30
C VAL A 297 16.73 7.22 -16.21
N ALA A 298 16.30 6.01 -16.52
CA ALA A 298 15.73 5.05 -15.58
C ALA A 298 16.81 4.40 -14.69
N THR A 299 16.64 4.42 -13.37
CA THR A 299 17.60 3.88 -12.40
C THR A 299 17.08 2.67 -11.62
N GLY A 300 15.86 2.21 -11.90
CA GLY A 300 15.25 1.11 -11.17
C GLY A 300 14.04 0.49 -11.86
N GLY A 301 13.23 -0.24 -11.08
CA GLY A 301 12.09 -1.02 -11.56
C GLY A 301 10.89 -0.17 -11.96
N ARG A 302 10.23 0.46 -10.99
CA ARG A 302 9.18 1.45 -11.25
C ARG A 302 9.86 2.79 -11.50
N VAL A 303 9.73 3.33 -12.71
CA VAL A 303 10.52 4.48 -13.16
C VAL A 303 9.83 5.77 -12.78
N LEU A 304 8.57 5.90 -13.16
CA LEU A 304 7.72 7.05 -12.86
C LEU A 304 6.26 6.63 -12.81
N SER A 305 5.42 7.48 -12.26
CA SER A 305 3.96 7.35 -12.31
C SER A 305 3.37 8.54 -13.06
N VAL A 306 2.53 8.27 -14.04
CA VAL A 306 1.70 9.29 -14.70
C VAL A 306 0.42 9.39 -13.91
N VAL A 307 0.16 10.56 -13.34
CA VAL A 307 -1.01 10.83 -12.52
C VAL A 307 -1.92 11.77 -13.26
N ALA A 308 -3.19 11.41 -13.45
CA ALA A 308 -4.19 12.26 -14.05
C ALA A 308 -5.38 12.48 -13.10
N THR A 309 -5.85 13.72 -13.01
CA THR A 309 -7.12 14.08 -12.38
C THR A 309 -8.17 14.48 -13.41
N GLY A 310 -9.44 14.37 -13.03
CA GLY A 310 -10.56 14.84 -13.86
C GLY A 310 -11.90 14.70 -13.13
N ALA A 311 -12.95 15.27 -13.71
CA ALA A 311 -14.28 15.27 -13.11
C ALA A 311 -14.96 13.89 -13.17
N SER A 312 -14.38 12.92 -13.90
CA SER A 312 -14.87 11.55 -14.00
C SER A 312 -13.75 10.55 -14.28
N PHE A 313 -13.99 9.27 -14.00
CA PHE A 313 -13.05 8.19 -14.32
C PHE A 313 -12.75 8.09 -15.82
N VAL A 314 -13.74 8.38 -16.67
CA VAL A 314 -13.57 8.41 -18.14
C VAL A 314 -12.54 9.46 -18.53
N GLU A 315 -12.68 10.67 -17.99
CA GLU A 315 -11.79 11.79 -18.28
C GLU A 315 -10.38 11.56 -17.73
N ALA A 316 -10.25 11.19 -16.46
CA ALA A 316 -8.95 10.93 -15.84
C ALA A 316 -8.21 9.76 -16.53
N ARG A 317 -8.92 8.67 -16.90
CA ARG A 317 -8.33 7.59 -17.68
C ARG A 317 -7.92 8.03 -19.08
N SER A 318 -8.74 8.82 -19.76
CA SER A 318 -8.37 9.32 -21.10
C SER A 318 -7.07 10.13 -21.02
N ARG A 319 -6.96 11.05 -20.05
CA ARG A 319 -5.78 11.88 -19.83
C ARG A 319 -4.54 11.08 -19.46
N VAL A 320 -4.65 10.12 -18.53
CA VAL A 320 -3.49 9.33 -18.09
C VAL A 320 -2.91 8.52 -19.25
N TYR A 321 -3.76 7.92 -20.08
CA TYR A 321 -3.30 7.12 -21.22
C TYR A 321 -2.83 7.95 -22.41
N GLU A 322 -3.40 9.14 -22.61
CA GLU A 322 -2.85 10.12 -23.55
C GLU A 322 -1.42 10.51 -23.15
N ALA A 323 -1.21 10.84 -21.87
CA ALA A 323 0.11 11.22 -21.35
C ALA A 323 1.11 10.05 -21.38
N VAL A 324 0.70 8.83 -21.01
CA VAL A 324 1.54 7.62 -21.14
C VAL A 324 1.97 7.43 -22.60
N GLY A 325 1.08 7.66 -23.57
CA GLY A 325 1.40 7.56 -25.00
C GLY A 325 2.38 8.60 -25.53
N ARG A 326 2.64 9.68 -24.77
CA ARG A 326 3.64 10.71 -25.10
C ARG A 326 5.03 10.38 -24.56
N LEU A 327 5.13 9.45 -23.62
CA LEU A 327 6.40 9.02 -23.03
C LEU A 327 7.11 7.99 -23.91
N SER A 328 8.44 8.03 -23.91
CA SER A 328 9.27 6.98 -24.48
C SER A 328 10.29 6.48 -23.45
N LEU A 329 10.27 5.16 -23.26
CA LEU A 329 11.28 4.41 -22.52
C LEU A 329 11.37 3.05 -23.19
N ASP A 330 12.55 2.73 -23.75
CA ASP A 330 12.78 1.46 -24.46
C ASP A 330 12.42 0.27 -23.55
N GLY A 331 11.65 -0.68 -24.09
CA GLY A 331 11.15 -1.87 -23.40
C GLY A 331 10.27 -1.59 -22.16
N SER A 332 9.72 -0.39 -22.00
CA SER A 332 8.86 -0.07 -20.85
C SER A 332 7.61 -0.94 -20.76
N GLN A 333 7.14 -1.13 -19.54
CA GLN A 333 5.98 -1.95 -19.20
C GLN A 333 4.98 -1.09 -18.42
N HIS A 334 3.71 -1.13 -18.78
CA HIS A 334 2.61 -0.50 -18.04
C HIS A 334 1.29 -1.23 -18.35
N ARG A 335 0.30 -1.08 -17.47
CA ARG A 335 -1.05 -1.64 -17.65
C ARG A 335 -1.97 -0.67 -18.39
N THR A 336 -2.90 -1.20 -19.18
CA THR A 336 -3.90 -0.45 -19.95
C THR A 336 -5.31 -0.46 -19.32
N ASP A 337 -5.49 -1.24 -18.25
CA ASP A 337 -6.79 -1.47 -17.60
C ASP A 337 -6.95 -0.85 -16.20
N ILE A 338 -6.07 0.06 -15.78
CA ILE A 338 -6.09 0.70 -14.43
C ILE A 338 -7.34 1.56 -14.21
N ALA A 339 -8.27 1.10 -13.36
CA ALA A 339 -9.62 1.66 -13.14
C ALA A 339 -10.63 1.40 -14.27
N ALA A 340 -10.39 0.44 -15.16
CA ALA A 340 -11.28 0.15 -16.29
C ALA A 340 -12.64 -0.39 -15.82
N GLN A 341 -12.62 -1.17 -14.75
CA GLN A 341 -13.82 -1.78 -14.17
C GLN A 341 -14.76 -0.75 -13.54
N VAL A 342 -14.26 0.42 -13.14
CA VAL A 342 -15.05 1.48 -12.50
C VAL A 342 -15.94 2.22 -13.51
N ILE A 343 -15.57 2.21 -14.80
CA ILE A 343 -16.32 2.87 -15.88
C ILE A 343 -17.44 1.97 -16.42
N ARG A 344 -17.41 0.66 -16.14
CA ARG A 344 -18.31 -0.33 -16.74
C ARG A 344 -19.69 -0.37 -16.11
#